data_AF-A0AAV2LFA3-F1
#
_entry.id   AF-A0AAV2LFA3-F1
#
_cell.length_a   1.000
_cell.length_b   1.000
_cell.length_c   1.000
_cell.angle_alpha   90.00
_cell.angle_beta   90.00
_cell.angle_gamma   90.00
#
_symmetry.space_group_name_H-M   'P 1'
#
loop_
_entity.id
_entity.type
_entity.pdbx_description
1 polymer ?
#
loop_
_entity_poly.entity_id
_entity_poly.type
_entity_poly.pdbx_seq_one_letter_code
_entity_poly.pdbx_strand_id
1 'polypeptide(L)'
;MYSLSSANPFPHGSLLLPLHLLPSLSCLQSDVGGMKTLQRRWTTFLKAQLVCEDKPTGQRYNVLTDVFTTEHLPGDPSSTHFYGLFSSQWEGADVSAVCVFSLSDINKVLDGPFKELKKCENRFNPEPVPSPRPGQCLDRELKEAGFDSSLKLPDKVLTFVRDHPLMENSVTAAPLLVRRGVRYTKLAVSLVQRGGDGRALLHIGDKTKWDLLYTRAKTDAAKVGLTQPEGSPEPGAVSEQDANNANERLLIRMEVMMETMRTDIKCEDLEGRSRLNNIRVVGVPEGSEDSRPTVFVAKLLQGLLGLDEEPVLDRAHRTLRPKPKDGELPRPFVVRVNMFQQRCVILKKAGSSGPLFYKGKRVSIFPDFTTSVAKKRAAFAKVKKELHSCPGVKFGLFYPARLHITPPSEQTHKFEDPTLAMDFVLKRLKTVVIPESV
;
A
#
# COMPACT_ATOMS: atom_id res chain seq x y z
N MET A 1 10.26 5.73 14.40
CA MET A 1 10.63 4.84 13.28
C MET A 1 9.73 5.13 12.09
N TYR A 2 10.32 5.36 10.91
CA TYR A 2 9.64 5.96 9.76
C TYR A 2 9.13 4.87 8.80
N SER A 3 7.85 4.95 8.43
CA SER A 3 7.09 3.96 7.67
C SER A 3 7.20 4.19 6.15
N LEU A 4 7.78 3.24 5.42
CA LEU A 4 7.69 3.13 3.96
C LEU A 4 6.35 2.49 3.56
N SER A 5 5.59 3.13 2.67
CA SER A 5 4.36 2.56 2.11
C SER A 5 4.57 2.22 0.64
N SER A 6 4.35 0.96 0.28
CA SER A 6 4.22 0.53 -1.12
C SER A 6 2.88 1.02 -1.67
N ALA A 7 2.85 2.20 -2.29
CA ALA A 7 1.70 2.56 -3.11
C ALA A 7 1.87 2.02 -4.56
N ASN A 8 0.81 1.37 -5.05
CA ASN A 8 0.48 1.09 -6.45
C ASN A 8 0.99 -0.17 -7.19
N PRO A 9 0.19 -0.64 -8.19
CA PRO A 9 0.19 -1.99 -8.74
C PRO A 9 0.83 -2.01 -10.14
N PHE A 10 2.15 -2.00 -10.21
CA PHE A 10 2.88 -2.28 -11.44
C PHE A 10 3.86 -3.44 -11.23
N PRO A 11 3.98 -4.39 -12.18
CA PRO A 11 4.79 -5.61 -12.05
C PRO A 11 6.31 -5.38 -12.17
N HIS A 12 6.78 -4.15 -11.93
CA HIS A 12 8.20 -3.81 -12.03
C HIS A 12 8.55 -3.01 -10.79
N GLY A 13 9.44 -3.57 -9.95
CA GLY A 13 9.91 -3.07 -8.65
C GLY A 13 10.17 -1.58 -8.64
N SER A 14 9.10 -0.82 -8.43
CA SER A 14 9.12 0.63 -8.34
C SER A 14 8.93 0.92 -6.87
N LEU A 15 10.01 1.27 -6.18
CA LEU A 15 9.85 1.87 -4.87
C LEU A 15 9.26 3.26 -5.10
N LEU A 16 8.01 3.46 -4.68
CA LEU A 16 7.62 4.79 -4.28
C LEU A 16 8.37 5.04 -2.99
N LEU A 17 9.45 5.81 -3.07
CA LEU A 17 9.89 6.57 -1.90
C LEU A 17 8.90 7.72 -1.79
N PRO A 18 7.92 7.70 -0.87
CA PRO A 18 7.57 8.97 -0.28
C PRO A 18 8.89 9.54 0.25
N LEU A 19 9.28 10.74 -0.20
CA LEU A 19 10.46 11.49 0.27
C LEU A 19 10.50 11.73 1.80
N HIS A 20 9.66 11.05 2.58
CA HIS A 20 9.59 11.09 4.04
C HIS A 20 10.78 10.38 4.72
N LEU A 21 11.75 9.83 3.97
CA LEU A 21 12.88 9.04 4.50
C LEU A 21 14.26 9.56 4.10
N LEU A 22 14.32 10.70 3.42
CA LEU A 22 15.57 11.39 3.22
C LEU A 22 15.80 12.30 4.45
N PRO A 23 17.07 12.58 4.83
CA PRO A 23 17.43 13.59 5.84
C PRO A 23 16.86 14.98 5.53
N SER A 24 16.39 15.19 4.30
CA SER A 24 15.55 16.29 3.86
C SER A 24 14.11 16.26 4.41
N LEU A 25 13.88 15.67 5.59
CA LEU A 25 12.65 15.84 6.37
C LEU A 25 12.27 17.33 6.49
N SER A 26 13.27 18.23 6.53
CA SER A 26 13.06 19.67 6.46
C SER A 26 12.40 20.16 5.16
N CYS A 27 12.70 19.57 4.01
CA CYS A 27 12.17 20.00 2.71
C CYS A 27 10.75 19.52 2.48
N LEU A 28 10.47 18.24 2.78
CA LEU A 28 9.13 17.70 2.57
C LEU A 28 8.14 18.29 3.59
N GLN A 29 8.58 18.50 4.83
CA GLN A 29 7.76 19.16 5.85
C GLN A 29 7.50 20.64 5.53
N SER A 30 8.32 21.27 4.69
CA SER A 30 8.13 22.66 4.22
C SER A 30 7.48 22.78 2.84
N ASP A 31 7.21 21.65 2.15
CA ASP A 31 6.49 21.65 0.87
C ASP A 31 4.99 21.84 1.12
N VAL A 32 4.48 23.01 0.76
CA VAL A 32 3.07 23.41 0.96
C VAL A 32 2.27 23.37 -0.34
N GLY A 33 2.91 22.96 -1.44
CA GLY A 33 2.34 23.03 -2.78
C GLY A 33 2.66 24.33 -3.52
N GLY A 34 2.21 24.41 -4.77
CA GLY A 34 2.37 25.61 -5.59
C GLY A 34 1.19 26.58 -5.49
N MET A 35 1.43 27.85 -5.83
CA MET A 35 0.42 28.92 -5.75
C MET A 35 -0.73 28.75 -6.76
N LYS A 36 -0.42 28.40 -8.01
CA LYS A 36 -1.40 28.19 -9.09
C LYS A 36 -1.42 26.74 -9.55
N THR A 37 -0.27 26.23 -9.94
CA THR A 37 -0.07 24.83 -10.31
C THR A 37 0.25 23.99 -9.07
N LEU A 38 -0.22 22.74 -8.99
CA LEU A 38 0.01 21.85 -7.82
C LEU A 38 -0.44 22.43 -6.46
N GLN A 39 -1.58 23.14 -6.43
CA GLN A 39 -2.17 23.61 -5.17
C GLN A 39 -2.44 22.44 -4.21
N ARG A 40 -1.90 22.52 -2.99
CA ARG A 40 -1.99 21.48 -1.94
C ARG A 40 -1.53 20.09 -2.42
N ARG A 41 -0.60 20.06 -3.37
CA ARG A 41 0.04 18.84 -3.89
C ARG A 41 1.55 19.00 -3.82
N TRP A 42 2.26 17.89 -3.62
CA TRP A 42 3.73 17.88 -3.56
C TRP A 42 4.37 18.51 -4.80
N THR A 43 5.29 19.44 -4.57
CA THR A 43 6.16 20.04 -5.60
C THR A 43 7.52 19.35 -5.68
N THR A 44 7.87 18.61 -4.64
CA THR A 44 9.14 17.88 -4.46
C THR A 44 9.04 16.36 -4.75
N PHE A 45 7.92 15.90 -5.33
CA PHE A 45 7.69 14.47 -5.54
C PHE A 45 8.42 13.91 -6.76
N LEU A 46 9.39 13.03 -6.54
CA LEU A 46 10.10 12.25 -7.57
C LEU A 46 10.10 10.75 -7.22
N LYS A 47 10.19 9.89 -8.24
CA LYS A 47 10.34 8.44 -8.08
C LYS A 47 11.42 7.88 -9.00
N ALA A 48 12.12 6.85 -8.55
CA ALA A 48 13.10 6.10 -9.33
C ALA A 48 12.85 4.59 -9.20
N GLN A 49 13.32 3.82 -10.17
CA GLN A 49 13.21 2.35 -10.12
C GLN A 49 14.30 1.76 -9.23
N LEU A 50 13.94 0.80 -8.37
CA LEU A 50 14.93 -0.02 -7.65
C LEU A 50 15.10 -1.35 -8.36
N VAL A 51 16.34 -1.70 -8.65
CA VAL A 51 16.69 -2.94 -9.36
C VAL A 51 17.55 -3.79 -8.43
N CYS A 52 16.96 -4.88 -7.94
CA CYS A 52 17.68 -5.94 -7.26
C CYS A 52 18.04 -7.01 -8.29
N GLU A 53 19.32 -7.07 -8.67
CA GLU A 53 19.80 -7.89 -9.79
C GLU A 53 21.09 -8.62 -9.44
N ASP A 54 21.09 -9.93 -9.68
CA ASP A 54 22.29 -10.75 -9.63
C ASP A 54 22.96 -10.75 -11.01
N LYS A 55 23.87 -9.78 -11.24
CA LYS A 55 24.52 -9.56 -12.54
C LYS A 55 25.15 -10.84 -13.15
N PRO A 56 25.87 -11.70 -12.40
CA PRO A 56 26.41 -12.96 -12.93
C PRO A 56 25.37 -13.89 -13.55
N THR A 57 24.18 -13.99 -12.96
CA THR A 57 23.11 -14.87 -13.46
C THR A 57 22.12 -14.15 -14.36
N GLY A 58 22.15 -12.81 -14.39
CA GLY A 58 21.14 -11.97 -15.04
C GLY A 58 19.78 -12.00 -14.32
N GLN A 59 19.70 -12.64 -13.15
CA GLN A 59 18.44 -12.82 -12.44
C GLN A 59 17.99 -11.52 -11.79
N ARG A 60 16.75 -11.12 -12.07
CA ARG A 60 16.13 -9.93 -11.48
C ARG A 60 15.04 -10.31 -10.47
N TYR A 61 15.06 -9.61 -9.34
CA TYR A 61 14.04 -9.71 -8.29
C TYR A 61 13.21 -8.43 -8.32
N ASN A 62 12.11 -8.50 -9.05
CA ASN A 62 11.37 -7.32 -9.48
C ASN A 62 10.10 -7.05 -8.67
N VAL A 63 9.80 -7.86 -7.65
CA VAL A 63 8.63 -7.68 -6.77
C VAL A 63 9.11 -7.30 -5.38
N LEU A 64 9.10 -6.01 -5.07
CA LEU A 64 9.38 -5.55 -3.72
C LEU A 64 8.27 -6.00 -2.76
N THR A 65 8.67 -6.66 -1.68
CA THR A 65 7.78 -7.31 -0.71
C THR A 65 7.77 -6.57 0.63
N ASP A 66 8.93 -6.17 1.15
CA ASP A 66 9.06 -5.41 2.39
C ASP A 66 10.32 -4.51 2.36
N VAL A 67 10.36 -3.46 3.16
CA VAL A 67 11.54 -2.58 3.29
C VAL A 67 11.80 -2.21 4.75
N PHE A 68 13.08 -2.28 5.14
CA PHE A 68 13.54 -1.84 6.44
C PHE A 68 14.62 -0.76 6.29
N THR A 69 14.48 0.35 7.01
CA THR A 69 15.41 1.49 6.95
C THR A 69 16.22 1.56 8.24
N THR A 70 17.52 1.76 8.12
CA THR A 70 18.40 1.92 9.28
C THR A 70 19.60 2.82 8.96
N GLU A 71 19.97 3.67 9.92
CA GLU A 71 21.21 4.45 9.89
C GLU A 71 22.36 3.56 10.36
N HIS A 72 23.39 3.39 9.51
CA HIS A 72 24.54 2.58 9.88
C HIS A 72 25.41 3.26 10.93
N LEU A 73 25.42 4.58 10.93
CA LEU A 73 26.08 5.42 11.92
C LEU A 73 25.00 6.16 12.74
N PRO A 74 24.91 5.92 14.05
CA PRO A 74 23.89 6.55 14.88
C PRO A 74 23.95 8.07 14.81
N GLY A 75 22.84 8.71 14.40
CA GLY A 75 22.74 10.17 14.35
C GLY A 75 23.36 10.82 13.12
N ASP A 76 23.82 10.02 12.15
CA ASP A 76 24.19 10.49 10.82
C ASP A 76 23.16 10.01 9.78
N PRO A 77 22.23 10.90 9.38
CA PRO A 77 21.22 10.58 8.40
C PRO A 77 21.79 10.24 7.01
N SER A 78 23.01 10.69 6.68
CA SER A 78 23.64 10.39 5.38
C SER A 78 24.03 8.92 5.25
N SER A 79 24.26 8.25 6.38
CA SER A 79 24.55 6.82 6.51
C SER A 79 23.30 5.92 6.40
N THR A 80 22.16 6.49 6.02
CA THR A 80 20.90 5.73 5.90
C THR A 80 20.97 4.70 4.78
N HIS A 81 20.57 3.47 5.11
CA HIS A 81 20.46 2.37 4.17
C HIS A 81 19.04 1.80 4.17
N PHE A 82 18.59 1.42 2.98
CA PHE A 82 17.29 0.81 2.72
C PHE A 82 17.48 -0.65 2.35
N TYR A 83 17.08 -1.55 3.24
CA TYR A 83 17.09 -2.99 3.01
C TYR A 83 15.75 -3.39 2.41
N GLY A 84 15.75 -3.80 1.14
CA GLY A 84 14.55 -4.28 0.46
C GLY A 84 14.52 -5.79 0.36
N LEU A 85 13.40 -6.39 0.73
CA LEU A 85 13.07 -7.79 0.47
C LEU A 85 12.32 -7.88 -0.85
N PHE A 86 12.85 -8.62 -1.81
CA PHE A 86 12.28 -8.81 -3.14
C PHE A 86 11.93 -10.27 -3.39
N SER A 87 10.93 -10.49 -4.24
CA SER A 87 10.63 -11.76 -4.87
C SER A 87 10.73 -11.64 -6.39
N SER A 88 10.81 -12.77 -7.09
CA SER A 88 10.75 -12.80 -8.55
C SER A 88 9.36 -13.21 -9.01
N GLN A 89 8.82 -12.54 -10.05
CA GLN A 89 7.52 -12.89 -10.62
C GLN A 89 7.60 -14.01 -11.68
N TRP A 90 8.79 -14.31 -12.17
CA TRP A 90 9.00 -15.13 -13.37
C TRP A 90 9.49 -16.56 -13.07
N GLU A 91 9.84 -16.88 -11.82
CA GLU A 91 10.09 -18.27 -11.43
C GLU A 91 8.81 -18.93 -10.88
N GLY A 92 8.58 -20.20 -11.26
CA GLY A 92 7.58 -21.07 -10.63
C GLY A 92 7.97 -21.56 -9.23
N ALA A 93 9.16 -21.20 -8.76
CA ALA A 93 9.66 -21.48 -7.42
C ALA A 93 9.64 -20.20 -6.57
N ASP A 94 9.28 -20.33 -5.29
CA ASP A 94 9.32 -19.24 -4.32
C ASP A 94 10.77 -18.79 -4.09
N VAL A 95 11.17 -17.64 -4.62
CA VAL A 95 12.50 -17.06 -4.41
C VAL A 95 12.40 -15.71 -3.74
N SER A 96 13.20 -15.52 -2.70
CA SER A 96 13.35 -14.27 -1.96
C SER A 96 14.79 -13.77 -2.04
N ALA A 97 14.96 -12.47 -2.26
CA ALA A 97 16.26 -11.82 -2.26
C ALA A 97 16.25 -10.57 -1.39
N VAL A 98 17.35 -10.29 -0.69
CA VAL A 98 17.51 -9.04 0.07
C VAL A 98 18.57 -8.20 -0.62
N CYS A 99 18.22 -6.98 -1.00
CA CYS A 99 19.13 -5.98 -1.57
C CYS A 99 19.20 -4.76 -0.65
N VAL A 100 20.33 -4.06 -0.67
CA VAL A 100 20.55 -2.84 0.12
C VAL A 100 20.86 -1.68 -0.79
N PHE A 101 20.17 -0.57 -0.57
CA PHE A 101 20.35 0.67 -1.31
C PHE A 101 20.80 1.76 -0.35
N SER A 102 21.90 2.43 -0.69
CA SER A 102 22.37 3.56 0.10
C SER A 102 21.57 4.81 -0.25
N LEU A 103 21.39 5.70 0.72
CA LEU A 103 20.82 7.02 0.48
C LEU A 103 21.62 7.81 -0.58
N SER A 104 22.95 7.68 -0.58
CA SER A 104 23.84 8.33 -1.55
C SER A 104 23.49 7.92 -2.98
N ASP A 105 23.31 6.63 -3.25
CA ASP A 105 23.00 6.14 -4.60
C ASP A 105 21.59 6.52 -5.06
N ILE A 106 20.65 6.60 -4.12
CA ILE A 106 19.31 7.10 -4.40
C ILE A 106 19.36 8.58 -4.79
N ASN A 107 20.05 9.42 -4.01
CA ASN A 107 20.18 10.85 -4.30
C ASN A 107 20.85 11.08 -5.66
N LYS A 108 21.92 10.36 -5.98
CA LYS A 108 22.57 10.42 -7.32
C LYS A 108 21.59 10.17 -8.46
N VAL A 109 20.62 9.26 -8.29
CA VAL A 109 19.61 8.96 -9.33
C VAL A 109 18.51 10.03 -9.36
N LEU A 110 18.08 10.56 -8.22
CA LEU A 110 17.11 11.66 -8.15
C LEU A 110 17.66 12.97 -8.72
N ASP A 111 18.98 13.17 -8.62
CA ASP A 111 19.71 14.28 -9.25
C ASP A 111 20.05 13.99 -10.74
N GLY A 112 19.66 12.83 -11.26
CA GLY A 112 19.87 12.39 -12.63
C GLY A 112 18.82 12.86 -13.65
N PRO A 113 18.85 12.37 -14.90
CA PRO A 113 17.88 12.74 -15.92
C PRO A 113 16.45 12.24 -15.62
N PHE A 114 15.46 13.06 -15.96
CA PHE A 114 14.04 12.68 -15.91
C PHE A 114 13.68 11.73 -17.05
N LYS A 115 12.73 10.84 -16.79
CA LYS A 115 12.19 9.94 -17.80
C LYS A 115 11.19 10.67 -18.69
N GLU A 116 11.48 10.73 -19.98
CA GLU A 116 10.58 11.31 -20.96
C GLU A 116 9.54 10.30 -21.42
N LEU A 117 8.27 10.56 -21.10
CA LEU A 117 7.14 9.88 -21.72
C LEU A 117 6.92 10.51 -23.10
N LYS A 118 7.56 9.97 -24.13
CA LYS A 118 7.41 10.42 -25.52
C LYS A 118 5.92 10.51 -25.90
N LYS A 119 5.39 11.73 -26.07
CA LYS A 119 4.13 11.96 -26.79
C LYS A 119 4.38 11.66 -28.27
N CYS A 120 3.42 11.03 -28.95
CA CYS A 120 3.57 10.54 -30.33
C CYS A 120 3.98 11.62 -31.36
N GLU A 121 3.83 12.91 -31.06
CA GLU A 121 3.98 14.00 -32.05
C GLU A 121 5.31 14.77 -32.00
N ASN A 122 6.08 14.73 -30.90
CA ASN A 122 7.35 15.47 -30.80
C ASN A 122 8.51 14.51 -30.56
N ARG A 123 9.13 14.03 -31.65
CA ARG A 123 10.29 13.11 -31.60
C ARG A 123 11.65 13.78 -31.46
N PHE A 124 11.77 15.10 -31.66
CA PHE A 124 13.07 15.69 -32.00
C PHE A 124 13.68 16.69 -31.01
N ASN A 125 12.96 17.27 -30.05
CA ASN A 125 13.56 18.16 -29.05
C ASN A 125 13.05 17.83 -27.63
N PRO A 126 13.89 17.28 -26.72
CA PRO A 126 13.56 17.17 -25.30
C PRO A 126 13.39 18.58 -24.68
N GLU A 127 12.37 18.78 -23.85
CA GLU A 127 12.15 20.08 -23.19
C GLU A 127 13.26 20.31 -22.15
N PRO A 128 13.95 21.47 -22.16
CA PRO A 128 15.03 21.72 -21.20
C PRO A 128 14.49 21.76 -19.77
N VAL A 129 15.21 21.08 -18.85
CA VAL A 129 14.88 21.07 -17.43
C VAL A 129 14.90 22.51 -16.89
N PRO A 130 13.80 23.02 -16.31
CA PRO A 130 13.73 24.39 -15.83
C PRO A 130 14.55 24.61 -14.55
N SER A 131 14.87 25.87 -14.26
CA SER A 131 15.52 26.29 -13.01
C SER A 131 14.54 27.10 -12.15
N PRO A 132 14.47 26.90 -10.82
CA PRO A 132 15.13 25.85 -10.03
C PRO A 132 14.75 24.43 -10.46
N ARG A 133 15.64 23.47 -10.25
CA ARG A 133 15.49 22.09 -10.69
C ARG A 133 14.20 21.48 -10.09
N PRO A 134 13.31 20.92 -10.92
CA PRO A 134 12.08 20.31 -10.46
C PRO A 134 12.35 19.19 -9.45
N GLY A 135 11.59 19.16 -8.35
CA GLY A 135 11.74 18.14 -7.32
C GLY A 135 12.82 18.42 -6.27
N GLN A 136 13.68 19.42 -6.46
CA GLN A 136 14.75 19.72 -5.49
C GLN A 136 14.22 20.42 -4.23
N CYS A 137 14.91 20.16 -3.13
CA CYS A 137 14.75 20.90 -1.88
C CYS A 137 15.00 22.40 -2.05
N LEU A 138 14.25 23.23 -1.32
CA LEU A 138 14.61 24.64 -1.13
C LEU A 138 15.78 24.75 -0.15
N ASP A 139 16.99 24.78 -0.71
CA ASP A 139 18.23 25.04 0.02
C ASP A 139 18.40 26.53 0.36
N ARG A 140 19.52 26.88 1.00
CA ARG A 140 19.81 28.26 1.39
C ARG A 140 20.00 29.17 0.18
N GLU A 141 20.63 28.67 -0.89
CA GLU A 141 20.95 29.42 -2.10
C GLU A 141 19.67 29.84 -2.85
N LEU A 142 18.70 28.92 -2.98
CA LEU A 142 17.41 29.19 -3.59
C LEU A 142 16.57 30.17 -2.76
N LYS A 143 16.66 30.09 -1.43
CA LYS A 143 16.01 31.06 -0.54
C LYS A 143 16.60 32.45 -0.71
N GLU A 144 17.92 32.56 -0.81
CA GLU A 144 18.62 33.82 -1.09
C GLU A 144 18.29 34.35 -2.50
N ALA A 145 18.03 33.46 -3.47
CA ALA A 145 17.52 33.81 -4.81
C ALA A 145 16.02 34.21 -4.86
N GLY A 146 15.34 34.27 -3.71
CA GLY A 146 13.94 34.71 -3.59
C GLY A 146 12.89 33.60 -3.56
N PHE A 147 13.29 32.33 -3.60
CA PHE A 147 12.42 31.17 -3.45
C PHE A 147 12.36 30.71 -1.98
N ASP A 148 11.73 31.51 -1.13
CA ASP A 148 11.59 31.23 0.30
C ASP A 148 10.52 30.15 0.63
N SER A 149 9.65 29.83 -0.33
CA SER A 149 8.56 28.86 -0.18
C SER A 149 8.23 28.18 -1.52
N SER A 150 7.71 26.95 -1.46
CA SER A 150 7.22 26.21 -2.64
C SER A 150 6.09 26.93 -3.38
N LEU A 151 5.37 27.83 -2.70
CA LEU A 151 4.37 28.70 -3.32
C LEU A 151 4.97 29.68 -4.34
N LYS A 152 6.23 30.10 -4.14
CA LYS A 152 6.93 31.05 -5.02
C LYS A 152 7.67 30.38 -6.18
N LEU A 153 7.57 29.07 -6.31
CA LEU A 153 8.17 28.35 -7.43
C LEU A 153 7.51 28.73 -8.76
N PRO A 154 8.29 28.90 -9.85
CA PRO A 154 7.72 29.22 -11.16
C PRO A 154 6.78 28.12 -11.68
N ASP A 155 5.66 28.51 -12.32
CA ASP A 155 4.68 27.56 -12.87
C ASP A 155 5.30 26.57 -13.88
N LYS A 156 6.36 26.97 -14.59
CA LYS A 156 7.11 26.08 -15.49
C LYS A 156 7.74 24.90 -14.74
N VAL A 157 8.33 25.14 -13.57
CA VAL A 157 8.94 24.10 -12.72
C VAL A 157 7.85 23.16 -12.19
N LEU A 158 6.73 23.72 -11.73
CA LEU A 158 5.60 22.97 -11.16
C LEU A 158 4.88 22.11 -12.22
N THR A 159 4.75 22.63 -13.44
CA THR A 159 4.20 21.87 -14.57
C THR A 159 5.15 20.74 -14.96
N PHE A 160 6.45 21.02 -14.99
CA PHE A 160 7.45 20.01 -15.35
C PHE A 160 7.46 18.83 -14.37
N VAL A 161 7.51 19.07 -13.05
CA VAL A 161 7.53 17.97 -12.06
C VAL A 161 6.23 17.16 -12.06
N ARG A 162 5.09 17.80 -12.33
CA ARG A 162 3.79 17.12 -12.49
C ARG A 162 3.82 16.12 -13.64
N ASP A 163 4.44 16.52 -14.75
CA ASP A 163 4.44 15.74 -16.00
C ASP A 163 5.62 14.76 -16.07
N HIS A 164 6.70 15.00 -15.32
CA HIS A 164 7.93 14.20 -15.28
C HIS A 164 8.31 13.74 -13.85
N PRO A 165 7.47 12.99 -13.13
CA PRO A 165 7.79 12.56 -11.76
C PRO A 165 8.77 11.37 -11.70
N LEU A 166 9.09 10.72 -12.82
CA LEU A 166 9.89 9.48 -12.86
C LEU A 166 11.31 9.78 -13.38
N MET A 167 12.32 9.23 -12.73
CA MET A 167 13.72 9.29 -13.19
C MET A 167 13.99 8.25 -14.29
N GLU A 168 14.88 8.57 -15.22
CA GLU A 168 15.28 7.66 -16.30
C GLU A 168 16.17 6.53 -15.77
N ASN A 169 17.12 6.88 -14.90
CA ASN A 169 18.05 5.93 -14.30
C ASN A 169 17.40 5.14 -13.15
N SER A 170 17.88 3.91 -12.95
CA SER A 170 17.48 3.05 -11.83
C SER A 170 18.59 2.91 -10.80
N VAL A 171 18.23 2.83 -9.52
CA VAL A 171 19.16 2.48 -8.45
C VAL A 171 19.32 0.97 -8.46
N THR A 172 20.52 0.49 -8.73
CA THR A 172 20.79 -0.95 -8.91
C THR A 172 21.64 -1.47 -7.77
N ALA A 173 21.22 -2.58 -7.14
CA ALA A 173 21.95 -3.26 -6.08
C ALA A 173 22.05 -4.76 -6.37
N ALA A 174 23.18 -5.35 -5.98
CA ALA A 174 23.35 -6.80 -5.96
C ALA A 174 22.68 -7.39 -4.70
N PRO A 175 22.08 -8.59 -4.78
CA PRO A 175 21.47 -9.22 -3.63
C PRO A 175 22.52 -9.63 -2.60
N LEU A 176 22.34 -9.21 -1.34
CA LEU A 176 23.11 -9.69 -0.20
C LEU A 176 22.76 -11.14 0.16
N LEU A 177 21.51 -11.51 -0.07
CA LEU A 177 20.98 -12.83 0.22
C LEU A 177 20.03 -13.23 -0.90
N VAL A 178 20.11 -14.49 -1.32
CA VAL A 178 19.11 -15.15 -2.17
C VAL A 178 18.74 -16.47 -1.52
N ARG A 179 17.43 -16.70 -1.31
CA ARG A 179 16.88 -17.95 -0.81
C ARG A 179 15.85 -18.47 -1.79
N ARG A 180 16.03 -19.72 -2.23
CA ARG A 180 15.12 -20.45 -3.11
C ARG A 180 14.26 -21.41 -2.28
N GLY A 181 13.03 -21.65 -2.73
CA GLY A 181 12.05 -22.51 -2.06
C GLY A 181 11.33 -21.86 -0.87
N VAL A 182 11.55 -20.57 -0.59
CA VAL A 182 10.92 -19.86 0.54
C VAL A 182 10.54 -18.45 0.11
N ARG A 183 9.29 -18.07 0.39
CA ARG A 183 8.75 -16.72 0.16
C ARG A 183 8.62 -15.96 1.47
N TYR A 184 9.63 -15.18 1.78
CA TYR A 184 9.56 -14.27 2.92
C TYR A 184 8.60 -13.11 2.65
N THR A 185 7.99 -12.61 3.71
CA THR A 185 7.02 -11.51 3.66
C THR A 185 7.38 -10.33 4.55
N LYS A 186 8.32 -10.54 5.50
CA LYS A 186 8.71 -9.53 6.49
C LYS A 186 10.22 -9.48 6.65
N LEU A 187 10.75 -8.28 6.87
CA LEU A 187 12.17 -7.99 7.06
C LEU A 187 12.37 -7.00 8.20
N ALA A 188 13.33 -7.31 9.08
CA ALA A 188 13.87 -6.37 10.05
C ALA A 188 15.40 -6.49 10.13
N VAL A 189 16.07 -5.39 10.47
CA VAL A 189 17.53 -5.34 10.53
C VAL A 189 17.99 -4.80 11.88
N SER A 190 18.99 -5.46 12.47
CA SER A 190 19.67 -4.96 13.66
C SER A 190 21.15 -4.81 13.37
N LEU A 191 21.72 -3.67 13.75
CA LEU A 191 23.14 -3.43 13.63
C LEU A 191 23.81 -3.90 14.92
N VAL A 192 24.81 -4.78 14.80
CA VAL A 192 25.56 -5.32 15.92
C VAL A 192 27.01 -4.90 15.76
N GLN A 193 27.57 -4.25 16.78
CA GLN A 193 28.99 -3.93 16.84
C GLN A 193 29.73 -5.06 17.54
N ARG A 194 30.65 -5.75 16.83
CA ARG A 194 31.53 -6.75 17.43
C ARG A 194 32.94 -6.56 16.94
N GLY A 195 33.83 -6.08 17.81
CA GLY A 195 35.27 -5.94 17.53
C GLY A 195 35.61 -4.92 16.45
N GLY A 196 34.90 -3.78 16.37
CA GLY A 196 35.19 -2.68 15.44
C GLY A 196 34.63 -2.84 14.02
N ASP A 197 34.10 -4.02 13.64
CA ASP A 197 33.41 -4.26 12.36
C ASP A 197 31.90 -4.31 12.62
N GLY A 198 31.16 -3.32 12.11
CA GLY A 198 29.69 -3.26 12.22
C GLY A 198 29.07 -4.35 11.37
N ARG A 199 28.13 -5.12 11.90
CA ARG A 199 27.49 -6.22 11.18
C ARG A 199 25.97 -6.05 11.16
N ALA A 200 25.36 -6.35 10.02
CA ALA A 200 23.90 -6.29 9.86
C ALA A 200 23.29 -7.69 10.06
N LEU A 201 22.47 -7.81 11.09
CA LEU A 201 21.67 -9.00 11.37
C LEU A 201 20.32 -8.87 10.68
N LEU A 202 20.01 -9.80 9.78
CA LEU A 202 18.75 -9.84 9.05
C LEU A 202 17.78 -10.80 9.74
N HIS A 203 16.65 -10.26 10.18
CA HIS A 203 15.51 -11.03 10.67
C HIS A 203 14.49 -11.10 9.54
N ILE A 204 14.30 -12.28 8.96
CA ILE A 204 13.47 -12.45 7.77
C ILE A 204 12.40 -13.49 8.07
N GLY A 205 11.13 -13.15 7.84
CA GLY A 205 10.01 -13.97 8.25
C GLY A 205 9.01 -14.22 7.14
N ASP A 206 8.43 -15.42 7.14
CA ASP A 206 7.18 -15.71 6.44
C ASP A 206 5.99 -15.48 7.38
N LYS A 207 4.78 -15.94 7.01
CA LYS A 207 3.57 -15.76 7.84
C LYS A 207 3.55 -16.60 9.12
N THR A 208 4.46 -17.56 9.25
CA THR A 208 4.44 -18.63 10.25
C THR A 208 5.72 -18.71 11.08
N LYS A 209 6.87 -18.34 10.50
CA LYS A 209 8.19 -18.49 11.11
C LYS A 209 9.12 -17.34 10.72
N TRP A 210 10.01 -16.99 11.65
CA TRP A 210 11.14 -16.10 11.43
C TRP A 210 12.45 -16.89 11.37
N ASP A 211 13.25 -16.61 10.36
CA ASP A 211 14.62 -17.09 10.23
C ASP A 211 15.60 -15.94 10.57
N LEU A 212 16.67 -16.28 11.28
CA LEU A 212 17.74 -15.36 11.64
C LEU A 212 18.93 -15.62 10.73
N LEU A 213 19.33 -14.61 9.94
CA LEU A 213 20.47 -14.73 9.04
C LEU A 213 21.49 -13.63 9.32
N TYR A 214 22.74 -14.05 9.47
CA TYR A 214 23.87 -13.16 9.65
C TYR A 214 24.43 -12.74 8.30
N THR A 215 24.65 -11.44 8.09
CA THR A 215 25.43 -10.94 6.96
C THR A 215 26.57 -10.07 7.47
N ARG A 216 27.75 -10.21 6.87
CA ARG A 216 28.84 -9.24 7.10
C ARG A 216 28.45 -7.96 6.38
N ALA A 217 28.42 -6.82 7.08
CA ALA A 217 28.28 -5.54 6.39
C ALA A 217 29.58 -5.31 5.62
N LYS A 218 29.62 -5.71 4.35
CA LYS A 218 30.65 -5.22 3.45
C LYS A 218 30.14 -3.90 2.90
N THR A 219 30.70 -2.82 3.44
CA THR A 219 30.95 -1.64 2.62
C THR A 219 31.80 -2.11 1.44
N ASP A 220 31.28 -1.88 0.24
CA ASP A 220 31.86 -2.21 -1.06
C ASP A 220 31.88 -3.68 -1.52
N ALA A 221 31.43 -3.84 -2.77
CA ALA A 221 31.11 -5.09 -3.43
C ALA A 221 32.33 -6.01 -3.65
N ALA A 222 32.39 -7.14 -2.93
CA ALA A 222 33.06 -8.36 -3.39
C ALA A 222 32.79 -9.58 -2.46
N LYS A 223 32.26 -10.67 -3.03
CA LYS A 223 32.26 -12.08 -2.58
C LYS A 223 31.78 -12.38 -1.14
N VAL A 224 30.63 -13.09 -1.05
CA VAL A 224 30.10 -13.74 0.16
C VAL A 224 30.38 -15.24 0.08
N GLY A 225 31.09 -15.77 1.08
CA GLY A 225 31.05 -17.18 1.44
C GLY A 225 30.00 -17.38 2.54
N LEU A 226 29.06 -18.29 2.33
CA LEU A 226 28.08 -18.75 3.33
C LEU A 226 28.74 -19.87 4.14
N THR A 227 28.79 -19.76 5.46
CA THR A 227 29.06 -20.90 6.35
C THR A 227 27.91 -21.08 7.34
N GLN A 228 27.30 -22.27 7.35
CA GLN A 228 26.45 -22.72 8.45
C GLN A 228 27.34 -23.18 9.61
N PRO A 229 26.94 -23.02 10.88
CA PRO A 229 27.58 -23.74 11.96
C PRO A 229 27.04 -25.18 12.00
N GLU A 230 27.92 -26.15 11.78
CA GLU A 230 27.72 -27.51 12.26
C GLU A 230 28.03 -27.55 13.77
N GLY A 231 27.17 -28.20 14.55
CA GLY A 231 27.39 -28.49 15.97
C GLY A 231 26.45 -27.74 16.91
N SER A 232 25.40 -28.42 17.34
CA SER A 232 24.63 -28.11 18.54
C SER A 232 25.48 -28.35 19.80
N PRO A 233 25.67 -27.36 20.70
CA PRO A 233 26.18 -27.64 22.04
C PRO A 233 25.07 -28.22 22.92
N GLU A 234 25.41 -29.20 23.74
CA GLU A 234 24.55 -29.77 24.78
C GLU A 234 24.04 -28.73 25.80
N PRO A 235 22.89 -28.96 26.47
CA PRO A 235 22.24 -27.98 27.33
C PRO A 235 23.01 -27.79 28.65
N GLY A 236 24.00 -26.91 28.63
CA GLY A 236 24.57 -26.28 29.83
C GLY A 236 23.71 -25.10 30.29
N ALA A 237 23.69 -24.85 31.60
CA ALA A 237 22.90 -23.81 32.25
C ALA A 237 22.99 -22.45 31.51
N VAL A 238 21.82 -21.91 31.15
CA VAL A 238 21.68 -20.65 30.43
C VAL A 238 22.21 -19.52 31.31
N SER A 239 23.24 -18.80 30.85
CA SER A 239 23.80 -17.68 31.59
C SER A 239 22.80 -16.51 31.67
N GLU A 240 22.85 -15.73 32.74
CA GLU A 240 22.00 -14.54 32.95
C GLU A 240 22.15 -13.51 31.79
N GLN A 241 23.33 -13.51 31.15
CA GLN A 241 23.62 -12.74 29.93
C GLN A 241 22.83 -13.23 28.71
N ASP A 242 22.65 -14.55 28.55
CA ASP A 242 21.88 -15.14 27.45
C ASP A 242 20.38 -14.95 27.62
N ALA A 243 19.89 -14.95 28.87
CA ALA A 243 18.50 -14.62 29.20
C ALA A 243 18.20 -13.13 28.98
N ASN A 244 19.11 -12.21 29.34
CA ASN A 244 18.98 -10.78 29.02
C ASN A 244 19.01 -10.53 27.51
N ASN A 245 19.88 -11.21 26.77
CA ASN A 245 19.90 -11.16 25.31
C ASN A 245 18.60 -11.72 24.69
N ALA A 246 17.99 -12.75 25.29
CA ALA A 246 16.72 -13.31 24.84
C ALA A 246 15.53 -12.36 25.12
N ASN A 247 15.55 -11.67 26.26
CA ASN A 247 14.54 -10.66 26.62
C ASN A 247 14.65 -9.42 25.73
N GLU A 248 15.87 -8.92 25.44
CA GLU A 248 16.09 -7.86 24.46
C GLU A 248 15.59 -8.26 23.06
N ARG A 249 15.84 -9.50 22.63
CA ARG A 249 15.32 -10.02 21.35
C ARG A 249 13.79 -10.05 21.32
N LEU A 250 13.13 -10.37 22.43
CA LEU A 250 11.67 -10.36 22.55
C LEU A 250 11.09 -8.95 22.55
N LEU A 251 11.75 -8.00 23.22
CA LEU A 251 11.40 -6.58 23.21
C LEU A 251 11.49 -5.99 21.80
N ILE A 252 12.60 -6.23 21.10
CA ILE A 252 12.79 -5.81 19.71
C ILE A 252 11.72 -6.44 18.80
N ARG A 253 11.41 -7.74 18.97
CA ARG A 253 10.34 -8.41 18.22
C ARG A 253 8.98 -7.74 18.44
N MET A 254 8.66 -7.40 19.69
CA MET A 254 7.40 -6.74 20.04
C MET A 254 7.33 -5.33 19.43
N GLU A 255 8.43 -4.58 19.50
CA GLU A 255 8.51 -3.22 18.97
C GLU A 255 8.38 -3.18 17.45
N VAL A 256 9.10 -4.07 16.76
CA VAL A 256 8.99 -4.26 15.29
C VAL A 256 7.58 -4.70 14.91
N MET A 257 6.96 -5.61 15.67
CA MET A 257 5.59 -6.05 15.42
C MET A 257 4.59 -4.89 15.59
N MET A 258 4.73 -4.07 16.63
CA MET A 258 3.86 -2.91 16.85
C MET A 258 4.01 -1.86 15.74
N GLU A 259 5.22 -1.56 15.29
CA GLU A 259 5.43 -0.59 14.21
C GLU A 259 4.98 -1.14 12.85
N THR A 260 5.11 -2.45 12.63
CA THR A 260 4.55 -3.14 11.45
C THR A 260 3.03 -3.03 11.43
N MET A 261 2.36 -3.33 12.55
CA MET A 261 0.91 -3.20 12.67
C MET A 261 0.46 -1.75 12.45
N ARG A 262 1.22 -0.78 12.97
CA ARG A 262 0.93 0.65 12.78
C ARG A 262 1.05 1.09 11.32
N THR A 263 2.04 0.57 10.61
CA THR A 263 2.27 0.82 9.19
C THR A 263 1.19 0.21 8.31
N ASP A 264 0.78 -1.03 8.62
CA ASP A 264 -0.31 -1.72 7.92
C ASP A 264 -1.62 -0.93 8.05
N ILE A 265 -1.93 -0.38 9.22
CA ILE A 265 -3.10 0.48 9.45
C ILE A 265 -3.05 1.75 8.59
N LYS A 266 -1.88 2.40 8.48
CA LYS A 266 -1.72 3.61 7.65
C LYS A 266 -1.84 3.30 6.16
N CYS A 267 -1.24 2.21 5.69
CA CYS A 267 -1.34 1.78 4.30
C CYS A 267 -2.79 1.46 3.92
N GLU A 268 -3.52 0.78 4.80
CA GLU A 268 -4.94 0.49 4.65
C GLU A 268 -5.80 1.78 4.56
N ASP A 269 -5.53 2.78 5.40
CA ASP A 269 -6.22 4.08 5.35
C ASP A 269 -5.94 4.81 4.02
N LEU A 270 -4.68 4.86 3.58
CA LEU A 270 -4.31 5.50 2.31
C LEU A 270 -4.94 4.79 1.10
N GLU A 271 -4.91 3.46 1.06
CA GLU A 271 -5.56 2.68 0.01
C GLU A 271 -7.08 2.90 0.03
N GLY A 272 -7.69 2.89 1.23
CA GLY A 272 -9.10 3.18 1.42
C GLY A 272 -9.50 4.56 0.88
N ARG A 273 -8.71 5.60 1.18
CA ARG A 273 -8.91 6.97 0.68
C ARG A 273 -8.81 7.06 -0.84
N SER A 274 -7.84 6.37 -1.43
CA SER A 274 -7.67 6.29 -2.89
C SER A 274 -8.88 5.66 -3.60
N ARG A 275 -9.60 4.77 -2.91
CA ARG A 275 -10.80 4.08 -3.41
C ARG A 275 -12.12 4.79 -3.08
N LEU A 276 -12.13 5.94 -2.39
CA LEU A 276 -13.37 6.61 -1.96
C LEU A 276 -14.34 6.93 -3.11
N ASN A 277 -13.80 7.30 -4.27
CA ASN A 277 -14.60 7.58 -5.46
C ASN A 277 -14.91 6.32 -6.30
N ASN A 278 -14.47 5.14 -5.85
CA ASN A 278 -14.68 3.91 -6.57
C ASN A 278 -15.97 3.19 -6.13
N ILE A 279 -16.58 2.51 -7.09
CA ILE A 279 -17.68 1.55 -6.89
C ILE A 279 -17.35 0.25 -7.61
N ARG A 280 -17.96 -0.85 -7.14
CA ARG A 280 -17.98 -2.14 -7.83
C ARG A 280 -19.35 -2.42 -8.38
N VAL A 281 -19.40 -2.85 -9.63
CA VAL A 281 -20.62 -3.34 -10.29
C VAL A 281 -20.45 -4.83 -10.55
N VAL A 282 -21.29 -5.65 -9.93
CA VAL A 282 -21.21 -7.12 -9.93
C VAL A 282 -22.42 -7.68 -10.67
N GLY A 283 -22.22 -8.76 -11.44
CA GLY A 283 -23.31 -9.48 -12.10
C GLY A 283 -23.60 -9.07 -13.54
N VAL A 284 -22.78 -8.19 -14.13
CA VAL A 284 -22.87 -7.83 -15.55
C VAL A 284 -22.27 -8.95 -16.42
N PRO A 285 -23.03 -9.57 -17.34
CA PRO A 285 -22.52 -10.67 -18.17
C PRO A 285 -21.26 -10.30 -18.95
N GLU A 286 -20.27 -11.20 -19.01
CA GLU A 286 -19.00 -10.98 -19.74
C GLU A 286 -19.27 -10.64 -21.21
N GLY A 287 -18.52 -9.66 -21.76
CA GLY A 287 -18.67 -9.23 -23.15
C GLY A 287 -19.95 -8.45 -23.46
N SER A 288 -20.69 -7.99 -22.45
CA SER A 288 -21.80 -7.05 -22.66
C SER A 288 -21.31 -5.64 -23.00
N GLU A 289 -20.09 -5.33 -22.59
CA GLU A 289 -19.37 -4.11 -22.92
C GLU A 289 -18.71 -4.23 -24.30
N ASP A 290 -18.93 -3.23 -25.14
CA ASP A 290 -18.16 -3.05 -26.39
C ASP A 290 -16.73 -2.55 -26.07
N SER A 291 -16.02 -2.05 -27.07
CA SER A 291 -14.66 -1.49 -26.96
C SER A 291 -14.51 -0.30 -25.98
N ARG A 292 -15.61 0.22 -25.40
CA ARG A 292 -15.61 1.38 -24.48
C ARG A 292 -16.32 1.08 -23.15
N PRO A 293 -15.65 0.38 -22.22
CA PRO A 293 -16.23 0.01 -20.93
C PRO A 293 -16.74 1.19 -20.08
N THR A 294 -16.04 2.33 -20.10
CA THR A 294 -16.44 3.53 -19.34
C THR A 294 -17.80 4.06 -19.78
N VAL A 295 -18.01 4.24 -21.09
CA VAL A 295 -19.28 4.72 -21.66
C VAL A 295 -20.40 3.71 -21.42
N PHE A 296 -20.09 2.41 -21.61
CA PHE A 296 -21.05 1.34 -21.34
C PHE A 296 -21.55 1.37 -19.89
N VAL A 297 -20.63 1.43 -18.92
CA VAL A 297 -21.01 1.42 -17.50
C VAL A 297 -21.77 2.68 -17.12
N ALA A 298 -21.44 3.84 -17.67
CA ALA A 298 -22.15 5.08 -17.39
C ALA A 298 -23.63 5.00 -17.81
N LYS A 299 -23.89 4.55 -19.05
CA LYS A 299 -25.25 4.28 -19.54
C LYS A 299 -25.97 3.21 -18.76
N LEU A 300 -25.26 2.14 -18.38
CA LEU A 300 -25.82 1.07 -17.55
C LEU A 300 -26.29 1.61 -16.20
N LEU A 301 -25.49 2.44 -15.53
CA LEU A 301 -25.85 3.05 -14.24
C LEU A 301 -27.04 3.99 -14.37
N GLN A 302 -27.08 4.79 -15.45
CA GLN A 302 -28.21 5.67 -15.73
C GLN A 302 -29.52 4.88 -15.84
N GLY A 303 -29.53 3.83 -16.67
CA GLY A 303 -30.72 3.01 -16.91
C GLY A 303 -31.13 2.18 -15.69
N LEU A 304 -30.18 1.56 -14.98
CA LEU A 304 -30.50 0.73 -13.81
C LEU A 304 -31.03 1.53 -12.62
N LEU A 305 -30.56 2.77 -12.45
CA LEU A 305 -30.88 3.58 -11.26
C LEU A 305 -31.84 4.72 -11.54
N GLY A 306 -32.30 4.89 -12.78
CA GLY A 306 -33.12 6.04 -13.19
C GLY A 306 -32.44 7.35 -12.83
N LEU A 307 -31.20 7.55 -13.30
CA LEU A 307 -30.49 8.82 -13.13
C LEU A 307 -30.95 9.79 -14.22
N ASP A 308 -31.17 11.05 -13.85
CA ASP A 308 -31.61 12.09 -14.79
C ASP A 308 -30.55 12.33 -15.87
N GLU A 309 -29.27 12.26 -15.49
CA GLU A 309 -28.12 12.42 -16.38
C GLU A 309 -27.17 11.21 -16.30
N GLU A 310 -26.43 10.98 -17.41
CA GLU A 310 -25.38 9.98 -17.47
C GLU A 310 -24.23 10.37 -16.51
N PRO A 311 -23.82 9.49 -15.56
CA PRO A 311 -22.79 9.82 -14.60
C PRO A 311 -21.42 9.93 -15.27
N VAL A 312 -20.63 10.92 -14.88
CA VAL A 312 -19.28 11.13 -15.42
C VAL A 312 -18.30 10.19 -14.71
N LEU A 313 -17.67 9.31 -15.47
CA LEU A 313 -16.74 8.30 -14.96
C LEU A 313 -15.33 8.59 -15.47
N ASP A 314 -14.35 8.59 -14.55
CA ASP A 314 -12.93 8.71 -14.92
C ASP A 314 -12.45 7.44 -15.64
N ARG A 315 -12.93 6.28 -15.17
CA ARG A 315 -12.59 4.96 -15.72
C ARG A 315 -13.59 3.90 -15.30
N ALA A 316 -13.82 2.92 -16.16
CA ALA A 316 -14.39 1.63 -15.80
C ALA A 316 -13.61 0.50 -16.48
N HIS A 317 -13.39 -0.59 -15.76
CA HIS A 317 -12.75 -1.79 -16.31
C HIS A 317 -13.17 -3.02 -15.50
N ARG A 318 -13.17 -4.20 -16.12
CA ARG A 318 -13.32 -5.45 -15.36
C ARG A 318 -12.08 -5.71 -14.51
N THR A 319 -12.25 -6.41 -13.39
CA THR A 319 -11.11 -6.85 -12.60
C THR A 319 -10.14 -7.69 -13.44
N LEU A 320 -8.83 -7.55 -13.20
CA LEU A 320 -7.75 -8.16 -14.01
C LEU A 320 -7.58 -9.67 -13.80
N ARG A 321 -8.66 -10.38 -13.45
CA ARG A 321 -8.65 -11.84 -13.32
C ARG A 321 -8.80 -12.50 -14.69
N PRO A 322 -8.33 -13.75 -14.88
CA PRO A 322 -8.60 -14.53 -16.09
C PRO A 322 -10.09 -14.53 -16.41
N LYS A 323 -10.42 -14.55 -17.71
CA LYS A 323 -11.82 -14.61 -18.14
C LYS A 323 -12.45 -15.89 -17.59
N PRO A 324 -13.60 -15.81 -16.89
CA PRO A 324 -14.27 -16.97 -16.35
C PRO A 324 -14.75 -17.90 -17.46
N LYS A 325 -14.84 -19.20 -17.16
CA LYS A 325 -15.43 -20.20 -18.07
C LYS A 325 -16.94 -20.02 -18.18
N ASP A 326 -17.56 -20.62 -19.18
CA ASP A 326 -19.01 -20.61 -19.33
C ASP A 326 -19.69 -21.22 -18.08
N GLY A 327 -20.62 -20.46 -17.50
CA GLY A 327 -21.31 -20.82 -16.25
C GLY A 327 -20.68 -20.27 -14.97
N GLU A 328 -19.42 -19.81 -15.00
CA GLU A 328 -18.79 -19.15 -13.85
C GLU A 328 -19.26 -17.69 -13.70
N LEU A 329 -19.07 -17.13 -12.49
CA LEU A 329 -19.51 -15.77 -12.19
C LEU A 329 -18.69 -14.73 -13.00
N PRO A 330 -19.35 -13.75 -13.64
CA PRO A 330 -18.67 -12.73 -14.42
C PRO A 330 -17.79 -11.84 -13.53
N ARG A 331 -16.67 -11.35 -14.08
CA ARG A 331 -15.75 -10.48 -13.35
C ARG A 331 -16.43 -9.15 -13.03
N PRO A 332 -16.36 -8.67 -11.78
CA PRO A 332 -16.88 -7.35 -11.43
C PRO A 332 -16.19 -6.24 -12.22
N PHE A 333 -16.93 -5.16 -12.47
CA PHE A 333 -16.35 -3.88 -12.86
C PHE A 333 -15.82 -3.14 -11.63
N VAL A 334 -14.64 -2.55 -11.78
CA VAL A 334 -14.13 -1.49 -10.91
C VAL A 334 -14.30 -0.18 -11.64
N VAL A 335 -15.03 0.73 -11.02
CA VAL A 335 -15.46 1.99 -11.64
C VAL A 335 -15.04 3.14 -10.75
N ARG A 336 -14.40 4.16 -11.32
CA ARG A 336 -14.08 5.40 -10.62
C ARG A 336 -15.02 6.49 -11.11
N VAL A 337 -15.85 6.99 -10.21
CA VAL A 337 -16.75 8.11 -10.47
C VAL A 337 -15.96 9.41 -10.31
N ASN A 338 -16.17 10.37 -11.20
CA ASN A 338 -15.39 11.60 -11.20
C ASN A 338 -15.56 12.39 -9.89
N MET A 339 -16.81 12.57 -9.46
CA MET A 339 -17.16 13.32 -8.24
C MET A 339 -17.65 12.41 -7.10
N PHE A 340 -17.17 12.69 -5.88
CA PHE A 340 -17.53 11.94 -4.67
C PHE A 340 -19.05 12.01 -4.37
N GLN A 341 -19.66 13.18 -4.60
CA GLN A 341 -21.08 13.42 -4.39
C GLN A 341 -21.93 12.55 -5.30
N GLN A 342 -21.57 12.49 -6.59
CA GLN A 342 -22.26 11.66 -7.59
C GLN A 342 -22.15 10.17 -7.23
N ARG A 343 -20.97 9.73 -6.76
CA ARG A 343 -20.78 8.37 -6.24
C ARG A 343 -21.68 8.06 -5.05
N CYS A 344 -21.85 9.00 -4.11
CA CYS A 344 -22.75 8.84 -2.97
C CYS A 344 -24.22 8.74 -3.42
N VAL A 345 -24.65 9.53 -4.40
CA VAL A 345 -25.99 9.44 -5.00
C VAL A 345 -26.23 8.07 -5.63
N ILE A 346 -25.27 7.59 -6.43
CA ILE A 346 -25.33 6.26 -7.07
C ILE A 346 -25.50 5.16 -6.02
N LEU A 347 -24.67 5.16 -4.97
CA LEU A 347 -24.75 4.15 -3.92
C LEU A 347 -26.03 4.24 -3.08
N LYS A 348 -26.53 5.45 -2.83
CA LYS A 348 -27.80 5.67 -2.13
C LYS A 348 -28.97 5.12 -2.94
N LYS A 349 -29.06 5.47 -4.24
CA LYS A 349 -30.09 4.94 -5.14
C LYS A 349 -29.99 3.42 -5.21
N ALA A 350 -28.80 2.86 -5.46
CA ALA A 350 -28.61 1.41 -5.52
C ALA A 350 -29.00 0.66 -4.22
N GLY A 351 -28.81 1.29 -3.05
CA GLY A 351 -29.20 0.71 -1.76
C GLY A 351 -30.68 0.82 -1.41
N SER A 352 -31.38 1.82 -1.98
CA SER A 352 -32.83 2.01 -1.79
C SER A 352 -33.68 1.38 -2.89
N SER A 353 -33.08 1.07 -4.04
CA SER A 353 -33.72 0.33 -5.12
C SER A 353 -34.00 -1.12 -4.73
N GLY A 354 -35.06 -1.69 -5.29
CA GLY A 354 -35.27 -3.14 -5.30
C GLY A 354 -34.16 -3.88 -6.07
N PRO A 355 -34.23 -5.21 -6.19
CA PRO A 355 -33.25 -5.99 -6.93
C PRO A 355 -33.07 -5.45 -8.36
N LEU A 356 -31.83 -5.10 -8.71
CA LEU A 356 -31.48 -4.57 -10.04
C LEU A 356 -31.20 -5.73 -11.00
N PHE A 357 -31.65 -5.60 -12.24
CA PHE A 357 -31.46 -6.62 -13.28
C PHE A 357 -30.93 -6.02 -14.58
N TYR A 358 -30.01 -6.73 -15.22
CA TYR A 358 -29.53 -6.42 -16.56
C TYR A 358 -29.45 -7.72 -17.37
N LYS A 359 -30.11 -7.74 -18.54
CA LYS A 359 -30.23 -8.94 -19.40
C LYS A 359 -30.66 -10.19 -18.62
N GLY A 360 -31.65 -10.05 -17.72
CA GLY A 360 -32.17 -11.15 -16.89
C GLY A 360 -31.21 -11.64 -15.78
N LYS A 361 -30.02 -11.04 -15.62
CA LYS A 361 -29.09 -11.35 -14.53
C LYS A 361 -29.14 -10.27 -13.45
N ARG A 362 -29.06 -10.69 -12.18
CA ARG A 362 -29.04 -9.77 -11.05
C ARG A 362 -27.76 -8.96 -11.03
N VAL A 363 -27.89 -7.64 -10.95
CA VAL A 363 -26.77 -6.70 -10.79
C VAL A 363 -26.75 -6.17 -9.37
N SER A 364 -25.56 -5.93 -8.84
CA SER A 364 -25.40 -5.31 -7.52
C SER A 364 -24.26 -4.31 -7.54
N ILE A 365 -24.47 -3.17 -6.87
CA ILE A 365 -23.55 -2.04 -6.86
C ILE A 365 -23.12 -1.80 -5.41
N PHE A 366 -21.81 -1.77 -5.19
CA PHE A 366 -21.23 -1.62 -3.85
C PHE A 366 -20.09 -0.61 -3.83
N PRO A 367 -19.75 -0.06 -2.66
CA PRO A 367 -18.44 0.59 -2.49
C PRO A 367 -17.29 -0.36 -2.85
N ASP A 368 -16.25 0.13 -3.53
CA ASP A 368 -15.01 -0.63 -3.75
C ASP A 368 -14.09 -0.53 -2.52
N PHE A 369 -14.27 -1.44 -1.57
CA PHE A 369 -13.36 -1.58 -0.44
C PHE A 369 -12.11 -2.37 -0.82
N THR A 370 -11.04 -2.17 -0.04
CA THR A 370 -9.87 -3.05 -0.06
C THR A 370 -10.27 -4.48 0.30
N THR A 371 -9.42 -5.45 -0.04
CA THR A 371 -9.69 -6.86 0.24
C THR A 371 -9.80 -7.14 1.73
N SER A 372 -8.94 -6.51 2.54
CA SER A 372 -8.92 -6.60 4.00
C SER A 372 -10.22 -6.09 4.62
N VAL A 373 -10.64 -4.87 4.26
CA VAL A 373 -11.89 -4.28 4.75
C VAL A 373 -13.10 -5.09 4.29
N ALA A 374 -13.13 -5.53 3.03
CA ALA A 374 -14.22 -6.37 2.52
C ALA A 374 -14.36 -7.68 3.33
N LYS A 375 -13.25 -8.35 3.67
CA LYS A 375 -13.25 -9.55 4.53
C LYS A 375 -13.78 -9.25 5.94
N LYS A 376 -13.29 -8.20 6.59
CA LYS A 376 -13.76 -7.78 7.92
C LYS A 376 -15.26 -7.49 7.91
N ARG A 377 -15.75 -6.79 6.88
CA ARG A 377 -17.19 -6.48 6.72
C ARG A 377 -18.04 -7.73 6.44
N ALA A 378 -17.50 -8.70 5.70
CA ALA A 378 -18.17 -9.96 5.42
C ALA A 378 -18.36 -10.81 6.68
N ALA A 379 -17.45 -10.71 7.65
CA ALA A 379 -17.58 -11.43 8.93
C ALA A 379 -18.87 -11.06 9.70
N PHE A 380 -19.40 -9.86 9.52
CA PHE A 380 -20.68 -9.42 10.11
C PHE A 380 -21.93 -9.91 9.35
N ALA A 381 -21.79 -10.69 8.27
CA ALA A 381 -22.93 -11.14 7.47
C ALA A 381 -23.97 -11.91 8.29
N LYS A 382 -23.52 -12.81 9.18
CA LYS A 382 -24.40 -13.58 10.05
C LYS A 382 -25.13 -12.67 11.04
N VAL A 383 -24.42 -11.76 11.71
CA VAL A 383 -25.00 -10.79 12.66
C VAL A 383 -26.08 -9.93 12.00
N LYS A 384 -25.80 -9.40 10.81
CA LYS A 384 -26.77 -8.59 10.05
C LYS A 384 -28.02 -9.38 9.65
N LYS A 385 -27.87 -10.67 9.33
CA LYS A 385 -29.01 -11.54 9.02
C LYS A 385 -29.93 -11.65 10.24
N GLU A 386 -29.37 -11.84 11.43
CA GLU A 386 -30.14 -11.91 12.68
C GLU A 386 -30.80 -10.58 13.03
N LEU A 387 -30.10 -9.46 12.81
CA LEU A 387 -30.62 -8.11 13.10
C LEU A 387 -31.82 -7.74 12.22
N HIS A 388 -31.90 -8.20 10.97
CA HIS A 388 -33.08 -8.00 10.14
C HIS A 388 -34.34 -8.69 10.72
N SER A 389 -34.17 -9.69 11.56
CA SER A 389 -35.27 -10.39 12.24
C SER A 389 -35.68 -9.73 13.56
N CYS A 390 -34.96 -8.69 14.02
CA CYS A 390 -35.27 -7.99 15.27
C CYS A 390 -36.15 -6.75 15.00
N PRO A 391 -37.41 -6.70 15.48
CA PRO A 391 -38.30 -5.57 15.23
C PRO A 391 -37.79 -4.29 15.91
N GLY A 392 -37.89 -3.16 15.20
CA GLY A 392 -37.56 -1.83 15.72
C GLY A 392 -36.06 -1.50 15.87
N VAL A 393 -35.16 -2.47 15.66
CA VAL A 393 -33.71 -2.26 15.76
C VAL A 393 -33.18 -1.62 14.49
N LYS A 394 -32.49 -0.48 14.61
CA LYS A 394 -31.74 0.14 13.51
C LYS A 394 -30.29 -0.30 13.57
N PHE A 395 -29.68 -0.57 12.43
CA PHE A 395 -28.26 -0.90 12.40
C PHE A 395 -27.58 -0.45 11.11
N GLY A 396 -26.26 -0.26 11.19
CA GLY A 396 -25.43 0.15 10.07
C GLY A 396 -23.99 -0.31 10.23
N LEU A 397 -23.38 -0.75 9.14
CA LEU A 397 -21.97 -1.17 9.14
C LEU A 397 -21.10 -0.05 8.55
N PHE A 398 -20.40 0.66 9.42
CA PHE A 398 -19.57 1.82 9.08
C PHE A 398 -18.15 1.41 8.72
N TYR A 399 -17.43 2.30 8.04
CA TYR A 399 -16.03 2.09 7.71
C TYR A 399 -15.16 2.07 8.99
N PRO A 400 -14.12 1.22 9.07
CA PRO A 400 -13.80 0.14 8.11
C PRO A 400 -14.76 -1.05 8.23
N ALA A 401 -15.06 -1.51 9.45
CA ALA A 401 -16.02 -2.58 9.71
C ALA A 401 -16.62 -2.46 11.13
N ARG A 402 -17.20 -1.31 11.44
CA ARG A 402 -17.78 -1.02 12.76
C ARG A 402 -19.29 -1.16 12.68
N LEU A 403 -19.84 -2.18 13.33
CA LEU A 403 -21.29 -2.39 13.35
C LEU A 403 -21.90 -1.54 14.46
N HIS A 404 -22.79 -0.63 14.08
CA HIS A 404 -23.60 0.13 15.02
C HIS A 404 -24.99 -0.49 15.09
N ILE A 405 -25.46 -0.76 16.29
CA ILE A 405 -26.79 -1.31 16.57
C ILE A 405 -27.48 -0.33 17.52
N THR A 406 -28.67 0.13 17.15
CA THR A 406 -29.49 1.06 17.93
C THR A 406 -30.81 0.36 18.24
N PRO A 407 -30.96 -0.22 19.44
CA PRO A 407 -32.22 -0.82 19.87
C PRO A 407 -33.32 0.24 20.04
N PRO A 408 -34.61 -0.15 20.08
CA PRO A 408 -35.71 0.76 20.39
C PRO A 408 -35.48 1.41 21.76
N SER A 409 -35.49 2.75 21.81
CA SER A 409 -35.37 3.53 23.06
C SER A 409 -34.05 3.39 23.83
N GLU A 410 -33.00 2.86 23.20
CA GLU A 410 -31.65 2.73 23.81
C GLU A 410 -30.57 3.48 23.02
N GLN A 411 -29.40 3.65 23.66
CA GLN A 411 -28.24 4.22 23.00
C GLN A 411 -27.70 3.31 21.89
N THR A 412 -26.91 3.89 20.99
CA THR A 412 -26.24 3.12 19.95
C THR A 412 -25.03 2.37 20.51
N HIS A 413 -25.01 1.05 20.33
CA HIS A 413 -23.91 0.17 20.67
C HIS A 413 -23.00 -0.06 19.45
N LYS A 414 -21.69 -0.07 19.68
CA LYS A 414 -20.66 -0.16 18.62
C LYS A 414 -19.85 -1.44 18.80
N PHE A 415 -19.69 -2.19 17.73
CA PHE A 415 -18.97 -3.45 17.73
C PHE A 415 -17.92 -3.49 16.63
N GLU A 416 -16.70 -3.84 17.00
CA GLU A 416 -15.59 -4.10 16.07
C GLU A 416 -15.34 -5.61 15.91
N ASP A 417 -15.80 -6.40 16.87
CA ASP A 417 -15.76 -7.86 16.87
C ASP A 417 -17.15 -8.47 16.52
N PRO A 418 -17.25 -9.31 15.47
CA PRO A 418 -18.51 -9.97 15.09
C PRO A 418 -19.08 -10.92 16.14
N THR A 419 -18.24 -11.57 16.94
CA THR A 419 -18.65 -12.51 18.00
C THR A 419 -19.32 -11.74 19.12
N LEU A 420 -18.71 -10.65 19.58
CA LEU A 420 -19.32 -9.78 20.60
C LEU A 420 -20.64 -9.16 20.12
N ALA A 421 -20.71 -8.78 18.85
CA ALA A 421 -21.94 -8.29 18.25
C ALA A 421 -23.03 -9.37 18.21
N MET A 422 -22.68 -10.60 17.85
CA MET A 422 -23.61 -11.74 17.84
C MET A 422 -24.13 -12.04 19.24
N ASP A 423 -23.23 -12.06 20.23
CA ASP A 423 -23.57 -12.27 21.63
C ASP A 423 -24.56 -11.22 22.13
N PHE A 424 -24.35 -9.94 21.77
CA PHE A 424 -25.29 -8.88 22.08
C PHE A 424 -26.67 -9.15 21.45
N VAL A 425 -26.72 -9.50 20.17
CA VAL A 425 -28.00 -9.79 19.49
C VAL A 425 -28.74 -10.95 20.17
N LEU A 426 -28.05 -12.05 20.45
CA LEU A 426 -28.65 -13.24 21.05
C LEU A 426 -29.10 -13.01 22.49
N LYS A 427 -28.27 -12.35 23.32
CA LYS A 427 -28.49 -12.21 24.76
C LYS A 427 -29.28 -10.98 25.19
N ARG A 428 -29.41 -9.96 24.33
CA ARG A 428 -30.11 -8.70 24.67
C ARG A 428 -31.29 -8.40 23.76
N LEU A 429 -31.23 -8.76 22.48
CA LEU A 429 -32.30 -8.42 21.53
C LEU A 429 -33.28 -9.57 21.30
N LYS A 430 -32.85 -10.83 21.45
CA LYS A 430 -33.70 -12.01 21.19
C LYS A 430 -34.24 -12.70 22.45
N THR A 431 -33.60 -12.52 23.59
CA THR A 431 -34.05 -13.02 24.90
C THR A 431 -35.21 -12.23 25.51
N VAL A 432 -35.62 -11.10 24.92
CA VAL A 432 -36.73 -10.25 25.41
C VAL A 432 -38.11 -10.72 24.90
N VAL A 433 -38.20 -11.91 24.28
CA VAL A 433 -39.48 -12.51 23.85
C VAL A 433 -39.74 -13.81 24.63
N ILE A 434 -40.03 -13.68 25.93
CA ILE A 434 -40.91 -14.60 26.64
C ILE A 434 -41.87 -13.71 27.43
N PRO A 435 -43.14 -13.58 27.01
CA PRO A 435 -44.16 -13.04 27.90
C PRO A 435 -44.36 -14.09 29.01
N GLU A 436 -44.13 -13.70 30.26
CA GLU A 436 -44.65 -14.44 31.41
C GLU A 436 -46.17 -14.45 31.32
N SER A 437 -46.73 -15.56 30.85
CA SER A 437 -48.12 -15.90 31.08
C SER A 437 -48.24 -16.46 32.51
N VAL A 438 -48.75 -15.66 33.43
CA VAL A 438 -49.46 -16.11 34.63
C VAL A 438 -50.72 -15.28 34.77
#